data_AF-A0A4R8N1J6-F1
#
_entry.id   AF-A0A4R8N1J6-F1
#
_cell.length_a   1.000
_cell.length_b   1.000
_cell.length_c   1.000
_cell.angle_alpha   90.00
_cell.angle_beta   90.00
_cell.angle_gamma   90.00
#
_symmetry.space_group_name_H-M   'P 1'
#
loop_
_entity.id
_entity.type
_entity.pdbx_description
1 polymer ?
#
loop_
_entity_poly.entity_id
_entity_poly.type
_entity_poly.pdbx_seq_one_letter_code
_entity_poly.pdbx_strand_id
1 'polypeptide(L)'
;MSTERYKPGFLEQWGRKVLISIHSHARKPENSDKSFASQSKKLLLWGVFLSFWIGFLPSITFVFLSTCLPPLEFWSLETHSIITLTEFVFLLALVTFIEFYLLFRLGFHLSYRMAQYADIELAEEPELITPIPGMMARLVLEIPDPRIRLYGIDPYKHLNERALFFRTVLYKSKVFLSNIFAKLLLKVFLGRTGLRFLIEYVSGPITGIWDSVTTYLILFELRKRIITRKLSDAILLKIQSKQGSEVFIETTLRAVAISIVYTKTFHPNFEYLLFGLIRLLPNKDKLTDLDDWNEFVHLFPKLTKEERNWPIAIFALCSTFDGSLNREELNAFQEITDLSPSWLLDRVRHLSETIRKGELSESLLWMEKILPEESAR
;
A
#
# COMPACT_ATOMS: atom_id res chain seq x y z
N MET A 1 -20.32 10.01 -14.67
CA MET A 1 -19.30 10.18 -15.72
C MET A 1 -18.30 11.26 -15.30
N SER A 2 -17.09 10.86 -14.90
CA SER A 2 -15.86 11.66 -15.00
C SER A 2 -14.69 10.68 -15.12
N THR A 3 -14.68 9.94 -16.23
CA THR A 3 -13.57 9.06 -16.62
C THR A 3 -12.44 9.87 -17.23
N GLU A 4 -11.97 10.90 -16.52
CA GLU A 4 -10.59 11.33 -16.74
C GLU A 4 -9.72 10.18 -16.29
N ARG A 5 -9.35 9.30 -17.24
CA ARG A 5 -8.43 8.19 -16.99
C ARG A 5 -7.18 8.78 -16.36
N TYR A 6 -7.01 8.52 -15.07
CA TYR A 6 -5.83 8.91 -14.33
C TYR A 6 -4.60 8.47 -15.11
N LYS A 7 -3.71 9.43 -15.42
CA LYS A 7 -2.47 9.14 -16.13
C LYS A 7 -1.37 8.92 -15.10
N PRO A 8 -0.72 7.75 -15.08
CA PRO A 8 0.36 7.48 -14.13
C PRO A 8 1.52 8.44 -14.35
N GLY A 9 2.09 8.95 -13.26
CA GLY A 9 3.24 9.85 -13.29
C GLY A 9 4.50 9.17 -13.85
N PHE A 10 5.51 9.97 -14.21
CA PHE A 10 6.76 9.45 -14.79
C PHE A 10 7.44 8.37 -13.92
N LEU A 11 7.51 8.60 -12.60
CA LEU A 11 8.10 7.66 -11.65
C LEU A 11 7.31 6.35 -11.56
N GLU A 12 5.98 6.42 -11.54
CA GLU A 12 5.12 5.23 -11.53
C GLU A 12 5.29 4.41 -12.81
N GLN A 13 5.36 5.06 -13.97
CA GLN A 13 5.64 4.39 -15.25
C GLN A 13 7.01 3.73 -15.27
N TRP A 14 8.04 4.40 -14.73
CA TRP A 14 9.37 3.81 -14.57
C TRP A 14 9.32 2.56 -13.69
N GLY A 15 8.66 2.63 -12.53
CA GLY A 15 8.50 1.51 -11.61
C GLY A 15 7.79 0.31 -12.24
N ARG A 16 6.72 0.55 -13.00
CA ARG A 16 6.02 -0.49 -13.77
C ARG A 16 6.95 -1.17 -14.78
N LYS A 17 7.74 -0.41 -15.52
CA LYS A 17 8.73 -0.96 -16.47
C LYS A 17 9.79 -1.82 -15.77
N VAL A 18 10.26 -1.37 -14.61
CA VAL A 18 11.22 -2.14 -13.80
C VAL A 18 10.63 -3.47 -13.34
N LEU A 19 9.37 -3.49 -12.88
CA LEU A 19 8.68 -4.73 -12.49
C LEU A 19 8.51 -5.70 -13.65
N ILE A 20 8.10 -5.21 -14.82
CA ILE A 20 7.95 -6.03 -16.03
C ILE A 20 9.31 -6.62 -16.46
N SER A 21 10.37 -5.81 -16.39
CA SER A 21 11.73 -6.28 -16.66
C SER A 21 12.18 -7.36 -15.68
N ILE A 22 11.85 -7.25 -14.39
CA ILE A 22 12.16 -8.29 -13.40
C ILE A 22 11.36 -9.57 -13.71
N HIS A 23 10.08 -9.44 -14.06
CA HIS A 23 9.22 -10.55 -14.41
C HIS A 23 9.76 -11.37 -15.58
N SER A 24 10.17 -10.69 -16.67
CA SER A 24 10.65 -11.37 -17.89
C SER A 24 11.93 -12.19 -17.68
N HIS A 25 12.70 -11.89 -16.64
CA HIS A 25 13.96 -12.59 -16.33
C HIS A 25 13.82 -13.60 -15.17
N ALA A 26 12.67 -13.65 -14.50
CA ALA A 26 12.50 -14.44 -13.30
C ALA A 26 12.01 -15.87 -13.60
N ARG A 27 12.71 -16.87 -13.05
CA ARG A 27 12.24 -18.26 -13.04
C ARG A 27 11.11 -18.43 -12.01
N LYS A 28 10.13 -19.29 -12.32
CA LYS A 28 9.11 -19.69 -11.34
C LYS A 28 9.81 -20.33 -10.12
N PRO A 29 9.42 -19.99 -8.89
CA PRO A 29 10.05 -20.57 -7.71
C PRO A 29 9.76 -22.09 -7.62
N GLU A 30 10.82 -22.90 -7.48
CA GLU A 30 10.76 -24.37 -7.32
C GLU A 30 10.07 -24.86 -6.04
N ASN A 31 9.78 -23.97 -5.08
CA ASN A 31 9.23 -24.32 -3.78
C ASN A 31 7.85 -23.67 -3.55
N SER A 32 6.82 -24.12 -4.27
CA SER A 32 5.42 -23.70 -4.03
C SER A 32 4.82 -24.26 -2.74
N ASP A 33 5.41 -25.30 -2.16
CA ASP A 33 4.82 -26.05 -1.04
C ASP A 33 4.91 -25.34 0.32
N LYS A 34 5.64 -24.21 0.40
CA LYS A 34 5.77 -23.44 1.63
C LYS A 34 4.70 -22.36 1.70
N SER A 35 4.00 -22.30 2.83
CA SER A 35 3.00 -21.25 3.11
C SER A 35 3.55 -19.84 2.84
N PHE A 36 2.73 -19.01 2.19
CA PHE A 36 2.99 -17.59 1.90
C PHE A 36 3.50 -16.82 3.13
N ALA A 37 2.99 -17.13 4.33
CA ALA A 37 3.41 -16.50 5.57
C ALA A 37 4.91 -16.69 5.85
N SER A 38 5.41 -17.92 5.67
CA SER A 38 6.82 -18.26 5.89
C SER A 38 7.73 -17.57 4.87
N GLN A 39 7.34 -17.62 3.59
CA GLN A 39 8.10 -17.02 2.51
C GLN A 39 8.15 -15.49 2.60
N SER A 40 7.01 -14.85 2.89
CA SER A 40 6.94 -13.39 3.07
C SER A 40 7.74 -12.91 4.29
N LYS A 41 7.73 -13.66 5.40
CA LYS A 41 8.57 -13.38 6.57
C LYS A 41 10.07 -13.48 6.24
N LYS A 42 10.46 -14.48 5.45
CA LYS A 42 11.84 -14.63 4.97
C LYS A 42 12.23 -13.45 4.08
N LEU A 43 11.36 -13.04 3.14
CA LEU A 43 11.60 -11.86 2.30
C LEU A 43 11.72 -10.57 3.11
N LEU A 44 10.87 -10.37 4.12
CA LEU A 44 10.94 -9.22 5.02
C LEU A 44 12.31 -9.17 5.73
N LEU A 45 12.73 -10.28 6.33
CA LEU A 45 14.01 -10.34 7.05
C LEU A 45 15.21 -10.09 6.13
N TRP A 46 15.24 -10.74 4.97
CA TRP A 46 16.31 -10.51 3.99
C TRP A 46 16.26 -9.11 3.38
N GLY A 47 15.07 -8.55 3.18
CA GLY A 47 14.89 -7.19 2.70
C GLY A 47 15.49 -6.18 3.65
N VAL A 48 15.12 -6.25 4.93
CA VAL A 48 15.68 -5.45 6.03
C VAL A 48 17.21 -5.58 6.09
N PHE A 49 17.72 -6.81 6.04
CA PHE A 49 19.17 -7.04 6.09
C PHE A 49 19.90 -6.42 4.90
N LEU A 50 19.41 -6.62 3.67
CA LEU A 50 20.06 -6.10 2.47
C LEU A 50 19.94 -4.58 2.37
N SER A 51 18.80 -4.00 2.73
CA SER A 51 18.63 -2.53 2.75
C SER A 51 19.55 -1.88 3.77
N PHE A 52 19.84 -2.53 4.90
CA PHE A 52 20.82 -2.03 5.87
C PHE A 52 22.18 -1.82 5.19
N TRP A 53 22.68 -2.85 4.51
CA TRP A 53 23.98 -2.79 3.84
C TRP A 53 24.00 -1.84 2.65
N ILE A 54 22.89 -1.74 1.91
CA ILE A 54 22.75 -0.77 0.83
C ILE A 54 22.74 0.67 1.35
N GLY A 55 22.22 0.95 2.54
CA GLY A 55 22.33 2.28 3.16
C GLY A 55 23.70 2.54 3.80
N PHE A 56 24.24 1.53 4.47
CA PHE A 56 25.47 1.59 5.25
C PHE A 56 26.72 1.75 4.39
N LEU A 57 26.90 0.90 3.35
CA LEU A 57 28.13 0.88 2.55
C LEU A 57 28.33 2.16 1.73
N PRO A 58 27.32 2.71 1.02
CA PRO A 58 27.45 4.00 0.35
C PRO A 58 27.73 5.13 1.35
N SER A 59 27.10 5.12 2.53
CA SER A 59 27.36 6.13 3.56
C SER A 59 28.82 6.12 4.03
N ILE A 60 29.40 4.94 4.25
CA ILE A 60 30.83 4.81 4.59
C ILE A 60 31.73 5.17 3.41
N THR A 61 31.35 4.78 2.20
CA THR A 61 32.11 5.09 0.99
C THR A 61 32.17 6.60 0.76
N PHE A 62 31.05 7.30 0.92
CA PHE A 62 30.99 8.76 0.86
C PHE A 62 31.93 9.39 1.88
N VAL A 63 31.87 8.91 3.12
CA VAL A 63 32.73 9.36 4.21
C VAL A 63 34.20 9.21 3.83
N PHE A 64 34.60 8.00 3.42
CA PHE A 64 35.97 7.69 3.02
C PHE A 64 36.44 8.61 1.89
N LEU A 65 35.64 8.75 0.83
CA LEU A 65 35.95 9.62 -0.30
C LEU A 65 35.99 11.12 0.09
N SER A 66 35.18 11.53 1.08
CA SER A 66 35.19 12.91 1.59
C SER A 66 36.45 13.25 2.40
N THR A 67 37.20 12.25 2.89
CA THR A 67 38.52 12.48 3.51
C THR A 67 39.59 12.84 2.48
N CYS A 68 39.40 12.47 1.22
CA CYS A 68 40.28 12.85 0.12
C CYS A 68 40.03 14.27 -0.38
N LEU A 69 38.90 14.89 0.00
CA LEU A 69 38.57 16.26 -0.37
C LEU A 69 39.24 17.25 0.60
N PRO A 70 39.67 18.43 0.12
CA PRO A 70 40.23 19.46 0.98
C PRO A 70 39.21 19.91 2.06
N PRO A 71 39.70 20.38 3.24
CA PRO A 71 38.83 20.84 4.31
C PRO A 71 37.97 22.04 3.85
N LEU A 72 36.68 21.99 4.16
CA LEU A 72 35.74 23.07 3.81
C LEU A 72 35.92 24.27 4.74
N GLU A 73 36.47 25.37 4.22
CA GLU A 73 36.49 26.67 4.90
C GLU A 73 35.25 27.50 4.50
N PHE A 74 34.21 27.46 5.34
CA PHE A 74 32.94 28.16 5.07
C PHE A 74 33.00 29.70 5.19
N TRP A 75 34.07 30.25 5.78
CA TRP A 75 34.16 31.67 6.14
C TRP A 75 34.97 32.51 5.16
N SER A 76 35.74 31.89 4.27
CA SER A 76 36.41 32.54 3.14
C SER A 76 35.66 32.18 1.85
N LEU A 77 34.94 33.14 1.27
CA LEU A 77 34.37 33.01 -0.08
C LEU A 77 35.47 33.19 -1.15
N GLU A 78 36.57 32.46 -0.99
CA GLU A 78 37.60 32.33 -2.01
C GLU A 78 37.17 31.29 -3.04
N THR A 79 37.60 31.46 -4.29
CA THR A 79 37.27 30.57 -5.42
C THR A 79 37.57 29.09 -5.13
N HIS A 80 38.61 28.81 -4.34
CA HIS A 80 38.98 27.46 -3.91
C HIS A 80 37.94 26.79 -2.97
N SER A 81 37.22 27.58 -2.15
CA SER A 81 36.16 27.08 -1.27
C SER A 81 34.91 26.67 -2.06
N ILE A 82 34.59 27.41 -3.14
CA ILE A 82 33.45 27.11 -4.01
C ILE A 82 33.65 25.79 -4.79
N ILE A 83 34.87 25.56 -5.31
CA ILE A 83 35.20 24.32 -6.04
C ILE A 83 35.08 23.11 -5.10
N THR A 84 35.68 23.19 -3.91
CA THR A 84 35.63 22.13 -2.89
C THR A 84 34.19 21.81 -2.46
N LEU A 85 33.35 22.84 -2.28
CA LEU A 85 31.94 22.68 -1.97
C LEU A 85 31.19 21.98 -3.12
N THR A 86 31.49 22.36 -4.36
CA THR A 86 30.86 21.76 -5.55
C THR A 86 31.22 20.27 -5.67
N GLU A 87 32.49 19.91 -5.47
CA GLU A 87 32.95 18.52 -5.47
C GLU A 87 32.29 17.69 -4.36
N PHE A 88 32.20 18.26 -3.15
CA PHE A 88 31.53 17.61 -2.01
C PHE A 88 30.04 17.36 -2.28
N VAL A 89 29.32 18.37 -2.78
CA VAL A 89 27.89 18.24 -3.13
C VAL A 89 27.69 17.23 -4.25
N PHE A 90 28.54 17.26 -5.28
CA PHE A 90 28.49 16.31 -6.38
C PHE A 90 28.70 14.86 -5.90
N LEU A 91 29.72 14.63 -5.08
CA LEU A 91 30.00 13.32 -4.49
C LEU A 91 28.82 12.82 -3.64
N LEU A 92 28.23 13.70 -2.81
CA LEU A 92 27.07 13.36 -1.99
C LEU A 92 25.88 12.95 -2.88
N ALA A 93 25.58 13.75 -3.90
CA ALA A 93 24.49 13.48 -4.83
C ALA A 93 24.69 12.15 -5.58
N LEU A 94 25.91 11.88 -6.04
CA LEU A 94 26.25 10.65 -6.76
C LEU A 94 26.04 9.41 -5.86
N VAL A 95 26.59 9.43 -4.64
CA VAL A 95 26.47 8.29 -3.73
C VAL A 95 25.02 8.07 -3.31
N THR A 96 24.27 9.13 -2.98
CA THR A 96 22.85 9.04 -2.65
C THR A 96 22.01 8.54 -3.82
N PHE A 97 22.34 8.94 -5.06
CA PHE A 97 21.66 8.41 -6.26
C PHE A 97 21.87 6.90 -6.42
N ILE A 98 23.10 6.41 -6.21
CA ILE A 98 23.42 4.98 -6.25
C ILE A 98 22.68 4.23 -5.13
N GLU A 99 22.71 4.74 -3.91
CA GLU A 99 21.99 4.21 -2.73
C GLU A 99 20.49 4.04 -3.05
N PHE A 100 19.81 5.10 -3.50
CA PHE A 100 18.39 5.03 -3.86
C PHE A 100 18.11 4.09 -5.03
N TYR A 101 18.94 4.10 -6.07
CA TYR A 101 18.77 3.19 -7.20
C TYR A 101 18.80 1.72 -6.74
N LEU A 102 19.77 1.37 -5.88
CA LEU A 102 19.89 0.03 -5.33
C LEU A 102 18.71 -0.33 -4.41
N LEU A 103 18.28 0.59 -3.53
CA LEU A 103 17.12 0.38 -2.66
C LEU A 103 15.84 0.15 -3.45
N PHE A 104 15.57 0.96 -4.47
CA PHE A 104 14.38 0.76 -5.31
C PHE A 104 14.46 -0.55 -6.08
N ARG A 105 15.62 -0.90 -6.65
CA ARG A 105 15.81 -2.19 -7.33
C ARG A 105 15.56 -3.36 -6.39
N LEU A 106 16.05 -3.30 -5.15
CA LEU A 106 15.77 -4.29 -4.11
C LEU A 106 14.27 -4.34 -3.79
N GLY A 107 13.64 -3.19 -3.54
CA GLY A 107 12.22 -3.08 -3.22
C GLY A 107 11.33 -3.70 -4.31
N PHE A 108 11.60 -3.39 -5.59
CA PHE A 108 10.90 -3.98 -6.72
C PHE A 108 11.10 -5.49 -6.84
N HIS A 109 12.34 -5.96 -6.65
CA HIS A 109 12.65 -7.40 -6.68
C HIS A 109 11.90 -8.15 -5.58
N LEU A 110 11.95 -7.67 -4.35
CA LEU A 110 11.27 -8.28 -3.20
C LEU A 110 9.74 -8.23 -3.37
N SER A 111 9.22 -7.11 -3.89
CA SER A 111 7.80 -6.95 -4.16
C SER A 111 7.30 -7.99 -5.17
N TYR A 112 8.02 -8.12 -6.28
CA TYR A 112 7.73 -9.12 -7.30
C TYR A 112 7.76 -10.54 -6.74
N ARG A 113 8.79 -10.89 -5.96
CA ARG A 113 8.90 -12.21 -5.32
C ARG A 113 7.75 -12.48 -4.36
N MET A 114 7.28 -11.46 -3.64
CA MET A 114 6.14 -11.58 -2.75
C MET A 114 4.84 -11.86 -3.52
N ALA A 115 4.58 -11.18 -4.64
CA ALA A 115 3.44 -11.50 -5.50
C ALA A 115 3.52 -12.92 -6.08
N GLN A 116 4.71 -13.35 -6.53
CA GLN A 116 4.90 -14.73 -7.02
C GLN A 116 4.55 -15.77 -5.94
N TYR A 117 4.94 -15.55 -4.67
CA TYR A 117 4.60 -16.48 -3.59
C TYR A 117 3.12 -16.48 -3.21
N ALA A 118 2.40 -15.41 -3.54
CA ALA A 118 0.95 -15.37 -3.40
C ALA A 118 0.23 -15.90 -4.65
N ASP A 119 0.94 -16.37 -5.67
CA ASP A 119 0.37 -16.75 -6.97
C ASP A 119 -0.49 -15.62 -7.58
N ILE A 120 0.05 -14.40 -7.53
CA ILE A 120 -0.53 -13.23 -8.17
C ILE A 120 0.24 -12.96 -9.45
N GLU A 121 -0.47 -13.00 -10.58
CA GLU A 121 0.08 -12.61 -11.87
C GLU A 121 0.19 -11.09 -11.96
N LEU A 122 1.29 -10.61 -12.54
CA LEU A 122 1.44 -9.19 -12.89
C LEU A 122 0.65 -8.90 -14.17
N ALA A 123 -0.68 -8.96 -14.07
CA ALA A 123 -1.54 -8.57 -15.15
C ALA A 123 -1.64 -7.03 -15.21
N GLU A 124 -1.55 -6.49 -16.43
CA GLU A 124 -2.05 -5.15 -16.66
C GLU A 124 -3.57 -5.22 -16.73
N GLU A 125 -4.26 -4.59 -15.78
CA GLU A 125 -5.71 -4.48 -15.77
C GLU A 125 -6.08 -3.07 -16.21
N PRO A 126 -6.31 -2.83 -17.53
CA PRO A 126 -6.43 -1.48 -18.09
C PRO A 126 -7.66 -0.71 -17.60
N GLU A 127 -8.62 -1.41 -16.99
CA GLU A 127 -9.81 -0.83 -16.40
C GLU A 127 -9.57 -0.28 -14.99
N LEU A 128 -8.53 -0.75 -14.30
CA LEU A 128 -8.12 -0.22 -13.01
C LEU A 128 -7.18 0.96 -13.20
N ILE A 129 -7.36 1.98 -12.38
CA ILE A 129 -6.43 3.09 -12.18
C ILE A 129 -5.17 2.59 -11.48
N THR A 130 -5.33 1.69 -10.51
CA THR A 130 -4.21 1.12 -9.75
C THR A 130 -4.12 -0.41 -9.91
N PRO A 131 -3.70 -0.92 -11.08
CA PRO A 131 -3.45 -2.35 -11.27
C PRO A 131 -2.29 -2.82 -10.39
N ILE A 132 -2.12 -4.13 -10.23
CA ILE A 132 -1.12 -4.72 -9.31
C ILE A 132 0.30 -4.17 -9.54
N PRO A 133 0.81 -4.05 -10.79
CA PRO A 133 2.11 -3.42 -11.03
C PRO A 133 2.16 -1.95 -10.62
N GLY A 134 1.05 -1.21 -10.79
CA GLY A 134 0.92 0.19 -10.37
C GLY A 134 0.91 0.34 -8.85
N MET A 135 0.13 -0.51 -8.15
CA MET A 135 0.11 -0.58 -6.68
C MET A 135 1.51 -0.85 -6.11
N MET A 136 2.22 -1.83 -6.67
CA MET A 136 3.59 -2.16 -6.25
C MET A 136 4.55 -1.00 -6.52
N ALA A 137 4.47 -0.39 -7.70
CA ALA A 137 5.32 0.74 -8.04
C ALA A 137 5.11 1.92 -7.09
N ARG A 138 3.86 2.23 -6.75
CA ARG A 138 3.55 3.30 -5.81
C ARG A 138 4.06 3.00 -4.40
N LEU A 139 3.90 1.77 -3.92
CA LEU A 139 4.42 1.40 -2.60
C LEU A 139 5.94 1.49 -2.54
N VAL A 140 6.66 0.92 -3.51
CA VAL A 140 8.13 0.91 -3.53
C VAL A 140 8.70 2.32 -3.69
N LEU A 141 8.04 3.16 -4.50
CA LEU A 141 8.44 4.55 -4.73
C LEU A 141 7.84 5.52 -3.69
N GLU A 142 7.10 4.98 -2.71
CA GLU A 142 6.36 5.73 -1.70
C GLU A 142 5.40 6.80 -2.22
N ILE A 143 4.94 6.66 -3.47
CA ILE A 143 3.95 7.53 -4.10
C ILE A 143 2.60 7.29 -3.40
N PRO A 144 1.90 8.35 -2.96
CA PRO A 144 0.59 8.20 -2.34
C PRO A 144 -0.45 7.65 -3.34
N ASP A 145 -1.43 6.91 -2.82
CA ASP A 145 -2.57 6.45 -3.63
C ASP A 145 -3.36 7.66 -4.18
N PRO A 146 -3.98 7.52 -5.36
CA PRO A 146 -4.59 8.66 -6.03
C PRO A 146 -5.90 9.02 -5.32
N ARG A 147 -6.13 10.31 -5.10
CA ARG A 147 -7.40 10.79 -4.57
C ARG A 147 -8.41 10.84 -5.71
N ILE A 148 -9.23 9.80 -5.83
CA ILE A 148 -10.20 9.67 -6.92
C ILE A 148 -11.62 9.59 -6.37
N ARG A 149 -12.54 10.22 -7.09
CA ARG A 149 -13.97 10.06 -6.94
C ARG A 149 -14.45 9.19 -8.09
N LEU A 150 -14.95 7.99 -7.79
CA LEU A 150 -15.45 7.06 -8.80
C LEU A 150 -16.94 6.84 -8.60
N TYR A 151 -17.74 6.95 -9.66
CA TYR A 151 -19.19 6.67 -9.63
C TYR A 151 -19.97 7.40 -8.51
N GLY A 152 -19.60 8.67 -8.23
CA GLY A 152 -20.23 9.49 -7.18
C GLY A 152 -19.67 9.26 -5.77
N ILE A 153 -18.84 8.25 -5.57
CA ILE A 153 -18.23 7.92 -4.27
C ILE A 153 -17.19 8.99 -3.91
N ASP A 154 -17.41 9.70 -2.81
CA ASP A 154 -16.44 10.63 -2.24
C ASP A 154 -15.90 10.11 -0.88
N PRO A 155 -14.69 9.52 -0.83
CA PRO A 155 -14.07 9.06 0.42
C PRO A 155 -13.81 10.19 1.42
N TYR A 156 -13.81 11.44 0.94
CA TYR A 156 -13.46 12.63 1.73
C TYR A 156 -14.67 13.49 2.06
N LYS A 157 -15.89 13.02 1.80
CA LYS A 157 -17.16 13.71 2.08
C LYS A 157 -17.25 14.30 3.51
N HIS A 158 -16.53 13.71 4.45
CA HIS A 158 -16.50 14.10 5.87
C HIS A 158 -15.14 14.64 6.37
N LEU A 159 -14.23 15.04 5.48
CA LEU A 159 -12.88 15.49 5.84
C LEU A 159 -12.53 16.86 5.25
N ASN A 160 -11.75 17.66 5.99
CA ASN A 160 -11.22 18.93 5.50
C ASN A 160 -10.04 18.66 4.53
N GLU A 161 -10.27 18.87 3.24
CA GLU A 161 -9.40 18.45 2.12
C GLU A 161 -7.94 18.93 2.25
N ARG A 162 -7.74 20.15 2.77
CA ARG A 162 -6.41 20.79 2.91
C ARG A 162 -5.62 20.19 4.07
N ALA A 163 -6.27 19.93 5.21
CA ALA A 163 -5.61 19.33 6.37
C ALA A 163 -5.11 17.91 6.07
N LEU A 164 -5.86 17.15 5.26
CA LEU A 164 -5.47 15.80 4.86
C LEU A 164 -4.29 15.79 3.89
N PHE A 165 -4.22 16.74 2.95
CA PHE A 165 -3.09 16.89 2.02
C PHE A 165 -1.79 17.17 2.77
N PHE A 166 -1.79 18.18 3.65
CA PHE A 166 -0.63 18.50 4.47
C PHE A 166 -0.23 17.34 5.39
N ARG A 167 -1.17 16.58 5.95
CA ARG A 167 -0.86 15.42 6.81
C ARG A 167 -0.16 14.29 6.05
N THR A 168 -0.64 13.93 4.86
CA THR A 168 -0.01 12.86 4.04
C THR A 168 1.36 13.29 3.51
N VAL A 169 1.48 14.53 3.03
CA VAL A 169 2.73 15.07 2.51
C VAL A 169 3.75 15.29 3.62
N LEU A 170 3.38 15.93 4.74
CA LEU A 170 4.30 16.16 5.86
C LEU A 170 4.73 14.86 6.55
N TYR A 171 3.87 13.85 6.67
CA TYR A 171 4.24 12.59 7.33
C TYR A 171 5.28 11.79 6.53
N LYS A 172 5.12 11.67 5.21
CA LYS A 172 6.09 10.97 4.34
C LYS A 172 7.32 11.83 4.02
N SER A 173 7.15 13.14 3.86
CA SER A 173 8.27 14.07 3.64
C SER A 173 9.13 14.22 4.88
N LYS A 174 8.56 14.18 6.09
CA LYS A 174 9.33 14.28 7.34
C LYS A 174 10.34 13.14 7.45
N VAL A 175 10.00 11.92 7.03
CA VAL A 175 10.87 10.73 7.08
C VAL A 175 12.04 10.84 6.09
N PHE A 176 11.76 11.29 4.86
CA PHE A 176 12.77 11.44 3.81
C PHE A 176 13.66 12.67 4.04
N LEU A 177 13.05 13.84 4.32
CA LEU A 177 13.79 15.05 4.64
C LEU A 177 14.50 14.92 5.98
N SER A 178 13.94 14.30 7.03
CA SER A 178 14.67 14.18 8.30
C SER A 178 15.94 13.36 8.16
N ASN A 179 15.96 12.34 7.29
CA ASN A 179 17.17 11.55 7.04
C ASN A 179 18.23 12.40 6.33
N ILE A 180 17.83 13.15 5.29
CA ILE A 180 18.74 14.06 4.57
C ILE A 180 19.20 15.22 5.46
N PHE A 181 18.29 15.82 6.24
CA PHE A 181 18.56 16.95 7.13
C PHE A 181 19.36 16.52 8.36
N ALA A 182 19.14 15.33 8.90
CA ALA A 182 19.99 14.75 9.96
C ALA A 182 21.37 14.38 9.41
N LYS A 183 21.45 13.75 8.22
CA LYS A 183 22.72 13.51 7.51
C LYS A 183 23.47 14.84 7.30
N LEU A 184 22.79 15.91 6.91
CA LEU A 184 23.39 17.23 6.71
C LEU A 184 23.78 17.92 8.04
N LEU A 185 22.90 17.97 9.04
CA LEU A 185 23.17 18.63 10.32
C LEU A 185 24.28 17.93 11.11
N LEU A 186 24.27 16.59 11.18
CA LEU A 186 25.35 15.83 11.82
C LEU A 186 26.69 16.07 11.12
N LYS A 187 26.70 16.15 9.78
CA LYS A 187 27.92 16.37 8.99
C LYS A 187 28.43 17.83 9.05
N VAL A 188 27.54 18.81 9.14
CA VAL A 188 27.88 20.26 9.12
C VAL A 188 28.26 20.78 10.51
N PHE A 189 27.52 20.44 11.56
CA PHE A 189 27.77 21.02 12.90
C PHE A 189 28.92 20.37 13.66
N LEU A 190 29.17 19.07 13.42
CA LEU A 190 30.14 18.30 14.21
C LEU A 190 31.50 18.15 13.51
N GLY A 191 31.62 18.53 12.23
CA GLY A 191 32.87 18.52 11.47
C GLY A 191 33.94 19.53 11.96
N ARG A 192 33.59 20.41 12.92
CA ARG A 192 34.49 21.40 13.53
C ARG A 192 35.27 20.89 14.74
N THR A 193 34.91 19.74 15.30
CA THR A 193 35.56 19.17 16.49
C THR A 193 36.37 17.95 16.09
N GLY A 194 37.44 17.61 16.82
CA GLY A 194 38.25 16.38 16.61
C GLY A 194 37.50 15.05 16.69
N LEU A 195 36.17 15.09 16.72
CA LEU A 195 35.21 14.00 16.63
C LEU A 195 34.81 13.63 15.19
N ARG A 196 35.45 14.18 14.15
CA ARG A 196 35.18 13.83 12.73
C ARG A 196 35.11 12.31 12.52
N PHE A 197 36.05 11.58 13.12
CA PHE A 197 36.11 10.11 13.06
C PHE A 197 34.89 9.42 13.72
N LEU A 198 34.33 9.98 14.80
CA LEU A 198 33.16 9.43 15.50
C LEU A 198 31.85 9.63 14.73
N ILE A 199 31.73 10.72 13.97
CA ILE A 199 30.55 11.03 13.12
C ILE A 199 30.41 9.97 12.03
N GLU A 200 31.54 9.57 11.47
CA GLU A 200 31.67 8.62 10.38
C GLU A 200 31.21 7.21 10.79
N TYR A 201 31.56 6.77 11.99
CA TYR A 201 31.09 5.50 12.56
C TYR A 201 29.61 5.49 12.95
N VAL A 202 29.01 6.65 13.24
CA VAL A 202 27.61 6.74 13.69
C VAL A 202 26.65 6.98 12.53
N SER A 203 27.02 7.79 11.54
CA SER A 203 26.14 8.15 10.42
C SER A 203 25.82 6.97 9.50
N GLY A 204 26.78 6.07 9.26
CA GLY A 204 26.59 4.88 8.43
C GLY A 204 25.51 3.95 9.00
N PRO A 205 25.65 3.46 10.24
CA PRO A 205 24.66 2.59 10.88
C PRO A 205 23.27 3.21 10.98
N ILE A 206 23.17 4.50 11.34
CA ILE A 206 21.87 5.20 11.43
C ILE A 206 21.17 5.17 10.07
N THR A 207 21.90 5.44 8.99
CA THR A 207 21.36 5.40 7.62
C THR A 207 20.86 4.00 7.28
N GLY A 208 21.68 2.97 7.47
CA GLY A 208 21.29 1.60 7.21
C GLY A 208 20.07 1.15 8.02
N ILE A 209 19.97 1.55 9.30
CA ILE A 209 18.80 1.27 10.15
C ILE A 209 17.55 1.91 9.55
N TRP A 210 17.63 3.17 9.13
CA TRP A 210 16.48 3.87 8.56
C TRP A 210 16.00 3.23 7.26
N ASP A 211 16.92 2.91 6.35
CA ASP A 211 16.57 2.27 5.08
C ASP A 211 15.95 0.88 5.30
N SER A 212 16.39 0.21 6.37
CA SER A 212 15.81 -1.07 6.82
C SER A 212 14.40 -0.92 7.37
N VAL A 213 14.16 0.09 8.20
CA VAL A 213 12.82 0.41 8.71
C VAL A 213 11.90 0.77 7.56
N THR A 214 12.32 1.63 6.64
CA THR A 214 11.54 2.01 5.46
C THR A 214 11.22 0.80 4.58
N THR A 215 12.21 -0.05 4.29
CA THR A 215 12.01 -1.28 3.51
C THR A 215 11.04 -2.24 4.22
N TYR A 216 11.17 -2.40 5.54
CA TYR A 216 10.23 -3.19 6.33
C TYR A 216 8.80 -2.67 6.20
N LEU A 217 8.59 -1.36 6.36
CA LEU A 217 7.26 -0.74 6.27
C LEU A 217 6.65 -0.94 4.88
N ILE A 218 7.43 -0.71 3.81
CA ILE A 218 6.98 -0.90 2.42
C ILE A 218 6.53 -2.35 2.19
N LEU A 219 7.37 -3.33 2.57
CA LEU A 219 7.07 -4.75 2.36
C LEU A 219 5.93 -5.25 3.26
N PHE A 220 5.81 -4.71 4.48
CA PHE A 220 4.72 -5.03 5.38
C PHE A 220 3.39 -4.53 4.85
N GLU A 221 3.33 -3.30 4.33
CA GLU A 221 2.15 -2.76 3.66
C GLU A 221 1.82 -3.56 2.40
N LEU A 222 2.82 -3.87 1.57
CA LEU A 222 2.64 -4.69 0.38
C LEU A 222 2.02 -6.06 0.71
N ARG A 223 2.50 -6.72 1.77
CA ARG A 223 1.98 -8.02 2.20
C ARG A 223 0.50 -7.95 2.53
N LYS A 224 0.06 -6.90 3.24
CA LYS A 224 -1.37 -6.68 3.52
C LYS A 224 -2.16 -6.46 2.22
N ARG A 225 -1.64 -5.66 1.28
CA ARG A 225 -2.31 -5.40 -0.01
C ARG A 225 -2.44 -6.66 -0.87
N ILE A 226 -1.43 -7.53 -0.85
CA ILE A 226 -1.44 -8.82 -1.55
C ILE A 226 -2.50 -9.75 -0.97
N ILE A 227 -2.57 -9.89 0.37
CA ILE A 227 -3.58 -10.74 1.01
C ILE A 227 -4.98 -10.22 0.72
N THR A 228 -5.20 -8.92 0.88
CA THR A 228 -6.51 -8.31 0.65
C THR A 228 -6.92 -8.35 -0.83
N ARG A 229 -5.97 -8.38 -1.78
CA ARG A 229 -6.25 -8.65 -3.21
C ARG A 229 -6.79 -10.07 -3.39
N LYS A 230 -6.15 -11.08 -2.80
CA LYS A 230 -6.65 -12.47 -2.83
C LYS A 230 -8.00 -12.64 -2.14
N LEU A 231 -8.25 -11.93 -1.05
CA LEU A 231 -9.57 -11.88 -0.42
C LEU A 231 -10.61 -11.26 -1.37
N SER A 232 -10.26 -10.17 -2.05
CA SER A 232 -11.15 -9.53 -3.03
C SER A 232 -11.47 -10.45 -4.20
N ASP A 233 -10.47 -11.19 -4.71
CA ASP A 233 -10.65 -12.22 -5.73
C ASP A 233 -11.65 -13.29 -5.27
N ALA A 234 -11.43 -13.84 -4.07
CA ALA A 234 -12.27 -14.90 -3.51
C ALA A 234 -13.71 -14.41 -3.25
N ILE A 235 -13.87 -13.19 -2.72
CA ILE A 235 -15.18 -12.56 -2.54
C ILE A 235 -15.90 -12.43 -3.88
N LEU A 236 -15.23 -11.92 -4.91
CA LEU A 236 -15.83 -11.72 -6.23
C LEU A 236 -16.27 -13.06 -6.85
N LEU A 237 -15.44 -14.10 -6.73
CA LEU A 237 -15.76 -15.45 -7.19
C LEU A 237 -17.00 -16.03 -6.47
N LYS A 238 -17.11 -15.84 -5.14
CA LYS A 238 -18.27 -16.29 -4.36
C LYS A 238 -19.56 -15.54 -4.73
N ILE A 239 -19.46 -14.24 -5.00
CA ILE A 239 -20.61 -13.45 -5.46
C ILE A 239 -21.05 -13.90 -6.86
N GLN A 240 -20.10 -14.17 -7.75
CA GLN A 240 -20.37 -14.70 -9.09
C GLN A 240 -21.00 -16.10 -9.05
N SER A 241 -20.50 -17.00 -8.18
CA SER A 241 -21.04 -18.36 -8.06
C SER A 241 -22.48 -18.39 -7.56
N LYS A 242 -22.86 -17.43 -6.71
CA LYS A 242 -24.23 -17.32 -6.19
C LYS A 242 -25.28 -17.04 -7.28
N GLN A 243 -24.88 -16.46 -8.43
CA GLN A 243 -25.79 -16.04 -9.51
C GLN A 243 -26.97 -15.21 -8.98
N GLY A 244 -26.70 -14.29 -8.05
CA GLY A 244 -27.73 -13.46 -7.43
C GLY A 244 -28.39 -12.49 -8.41
N SER A 245 -29.52 -11.93 -8.00
CA SER A 245 -30.25 -10.93 -8.80
C SER A 245 -29.43 -9.66 -9.05
N GLU A 246 -29.81 -8.85 -10.06
CA GLU A 246 -29.18 -7.53 -10.27
C GLU A 246 -29.28 -6.65 -9.03
N VAL A 247 -30.41 -6.71 -8.31
CA VAL A 247 -30.64 -5.98 -7.05
C VAL A 247 -29.66 -6.42 -5.97
N PHE A 248 -29.34 -7.72 -5.90
CA PHE A 248 -28.33 -8.24 -4.99
C PHE A 248 -26.94 -7.67 -5.31
N ILE A 249 -26.52 -7.74 -6.57
CA ILE A 249 -25.21 -7.24 -7.00
C ILE A 249 -25.09 -5.74 -6.75
N GLU A 250 -26.14 -4.95 -7.08
CA GLU A 250 -26.15 -3.51 -6.83
C GLU A 250 -26.10 -3.19 -5.32
N THR A 251 -26.86 -3.90 -4.49
CA THR A 251 -26.85 -3.68 -3.04
C THR A 251 -25.49 -4.02 -2.45
N THR A 252 -24.84 -5.09 -2.89
CA THR A 252 -23.48 -5.45 -2.48
C THR A 252 -22.45 -4.42 -2.97
N LEU A 253 -22.58 -3.93 -4.20
CA LEU A 253 -21.73 -2.85 -4.74
C LEU A 253 -21.85 -1.58 -3.91
N ARG A 254 -23.07 -1.16 -3.54
CA ARG A 254 -23.31 -0.02 -2.65
C ARG A 254 -22.71 -0.24 -1.26
N ALA A 255 -22.76 -1.46 -0.72
CA ALA A 255 -22.09 -1.78 0.55
C ALA A 255 -20.57 -1.57 0.48
N VAL A 256 -19.92 -1.95 -0.63
CA VAL A 256 -18.49 -1.66 -0.86
C VAL A 256 -18.26 -0.14 -0.92
N ALA A 257 -19.09 0.59 -1.67
CA ALA A 257 -19.00 2.05 -1.80
C ALA A 257 -19.16 2.77 -0.45
N ILE A 258 -20.13 2.37 0.36
CA ILE A 258 -20.36 2.88 1.71
C ILE A 258 -19.14 2.58 2.59
N SER A 259 -18.55 1.38 2.49
CA SER A 259 -17.32 1.03 3.23
C SER A 259 -16.15 1.95 2.87
N ILE A 260 -15.97 2.32 1.60
CA ILE A 260 -14.94 3.28 1.17
C ILE A 260 -15.14 4.65 1.85
N VAL A 261 -16.38 5.12 1.95
CA VAL A 261 -16.69 6.41 2.60
C VAL A 261 -16.42 6.37 4.11
N TYR A 262 -16.80 5.29 4.78
CA TYR A 262 -16.54 5.14 6.22
C TYR A 262 -15.05 4.99 6.54
N THR A 263 -14.34 4.17 5.77
CA THR A 263 -12.89 3.96 5.94
C THR A 263 -12.06 5.16 5.52
N LYS A 264 -12.62 6.09 4.72
CA LYS A 264 -11.96 7.32 4.24
C LYS A 264 -10.70 7.04 3.42
N THR A 265 -10.58 5.84 2.86
CA THR A 265 -9.43 5.40 2.06
C THR A 265 -9.88 4.79 0.75
N PHE A 266 -9.31 5.28 -0.35
CA PHE A 266 -9.50 4.68 -1.67
C PHE A 266 -8.37 3.66 -1.93
N HIS A 267 -8.43 2.54 -1.23
CA HIS A 267 -7.44 1.46 -1.35
C HIS A 267 -7.56 0.76 -2.72
N PRO A 268 -6.45 0.38 -3.39
CA PRO A 268 -6.48 -0.29 -4.72
C PRO A 268 -7.32 -1.57 -4.79
N ASN A 269 -7.52 -2.25 -3.66
CA ASN A 269 -8.36 -3.45 -3.61
C ASN A 269 -9.86 -3.14 -3.52
N PHE A 270 -10.25 -1.96 -3.01
CA PHE A 270 -11.63 -1.49 -3.17
C PHE A 270 -11.94 -1.17 -4.62
N GLU A 271 -11.01 -0.53 -5.30
CA GLU A 271 -11.12 -0.27 -6.74
C GLU A 271 -11.39 -1.57 -7.50
N TYR A 272 -10.57 -2.59 -7.26
CA TYR A 272 -10.71 -3.89 -7.92
C TYR A 272 -12.05 -4.56 -7.64
N LEU A 273 -12.48 -4.61 -6.37
CA LEU A 273 -13.75 -5.21 -6.00
C LEU A 273 -14.93 -4.46 -6.64
N LEU A 274 -14.87 -3.12 -6.63
CA LEU A 274 -15.90 -2.25 -7.20
C LEU A 274 -16.05 -2.47 -8.72
N PHE A 275 -14.96 -2.41 -9.48
CA PHE A 275 -15.01 -2.67 -10.92
C PHE A 275 -15.40 -4.12 -11.22
N GLY A 276 -14.95 -5.08 -10.42
CA GLY A 276 -15.36 -6.48 -10.52
C GLY A 276 -16.87 -6.66 -10.41
N LEU A 277 -17.51 -6.01 -9.43
CA LEU A 277 -18.96 -6.05 -9.24
C LEU A 277 -19.73 -5.28 -10.33
N ILE A 278 -19.24 -4.10 -10.73
CA ILE A 278 -19.85 -3.31 -11.81
C ILE A 278 -19.92 -4.10 -13.12
N ARG A 279 -18.89 -4.91 -13.43
CA ARG A 279 -18.89 -5.76 -14.62
C ARG A 279 -20.01 -6.81 -14.64
N LEU A 280 -20.54 -7.18 -13.47
CA LEU A 280 -21.62 -8.14 -13.36
C LEU A 280 -23.00 -7.50 -13.61
N LEU A 281 -23.09 -6.16 -13.65
CA LEU A 281 -24.33 -5.43 -13.87
C LEU A 281 -24.51 -5.06 -15.35
N PRO A 282 -25.68 -5.32 -15.95
CA PRO A 282 -25.94 -4.98 -17.36
C PRO A 282 -26.06 -3.48 -17.61
N ASN A 283 -26.58 -2.70 -16.63
CA ASN A 283 -26.84 -1.27 -16.75
C ASN A 283 -25.78 -0.37 -16.08
N LYS A 284 -24.50 -0.74 -16.20
CA LYS A 284 -23.37 -0.06 -15.53
C LYS A 284 -23.28 1.45 -15.76
N ASP A 285 -23.72 1.94 -16.92
CA ASP A 285 -23.61 3.35 -17.29
C ASP A 285 -24.60 4.27 -16.56
N LYS A 286 -25.64 3.69 -15.92
CA LYS A 286 -26.64 4.42 -15.15
C LYS A 286 -26.28 4.54 -13.66
N LEU A 287 -25.21 3.89 -13.22
CA LEU A 287 -24.81 3.90 -11.81
C LEU A 287 -24.21 5.27 -11.45
N THR A 288 -24.89 5.97 -10.56
CA THR A 288 -24.43 7.21 -9.93
C THR A 288 -24.67 7.15 -8.42
N ASP A 289 -23.91 7.94 -7.66
CA ASP A 289 -24.09 8.13 -6.22
C ASP A 289 -24.16 6.79 -5.46
N LEU A 290 -23.19 5.92 -5.75
CA LEU A 290 -23.12 4.59 -5.13
C LEU A 290 -22.92 4.62 -3.62
N ASP A 291 -22.47 5.76 -3.07
CA ASP A 291 -22.32 6.01 -1.63
C ASP A 291 -23.61 6.53 -0.95
N ASP A 292 -24.75 6.60 -1.66
CA ASP A 292 -26.02 7.00 -1.06
C ASP A 292 -26.59 5.92 -0.12
N TRP A 293 -26.61 6.25 1.17
CA TRP A 293 -27.17 5.42 2.24
C TRP A 293 -28.67 5.18 2.07
N ASN A 294 -29.43 6.20 1.65
CA ASN A 294 -30.89 6.08 1.56
C ASN A 294 -31.29 5.10 0.45
N GLU A 295 -30.59 5.15 -0.68
CA GLU A 295 -30.82 4.21 -1.78
C GLU A 295 -30.43 2.78 -1.37
N PHE A 296 -29.34 2.62 -0.62
CA PHE A 296 -28.98 1.32 -0.04
C PHE A 296 -30.10 0.77 0.86
N VAL A 297 -30.62 1.59 1.79
CA VAL A 297 -31.73 1.21 2.68
C VAL A 297 -33.02 0.91 1.91
N HIS A 298 -33.27 1.58 0.78
CA HIS A 298 -34.43 1.34 -0.07
C HIS A 298 -34.32 0.02 -0.87
N LEU A 299 -33.12 -0.34 -1.32
CA LEU A 299 -32.87 -1.60 -2.06
C LEU A 299 -32.80 -2.81 -1.13
N PHE A 300 -32.30 -2.64 0.09
CA PHE A 300 -32.05 -3.73 1.04
C PHE A 300 -33.29 -4.63 1.33
N PRO A 301 -34.52 -4.09 1.53
CA PRO A 301 -35.71 -4.90 1.73
C PRO A 301 -36.10 -5.77 0.53
N LYS A 302 -35.67 -5.40 -0.69
CA LYS A 302 -35.96 -6.13 -1.93
C LYS A 302 -35.13 -7.41 -2.05
N LEU A 303 -34.09 -7.56 -1.23
CA LEU A 303 -33.30 -8.78 -1.13
C LEU A 303 -34.07 -9.89 -0.42
N THR A 304 -33.84 -11.12 -0.85
CA THR A 304 -34.31 -12.31 -0.12
C THR A 304 -33.66 -12.39 1.26
N LYS A 305 -34.27 -13.14 2.20
CA LYS A 305 -33.70 -13.32 3.55
C LYS A 305 -32.28 -13.87 3.52
N GLU A 306 -31.97 -14.76 2.57
CA GLU A 306 -30.63 -15.32 2.40
C GLU A 306 -29.62 -14.30 1.85
N GLU A 307 -30.06 -13.39 0.98
CA GLU A 307 -29.20 -12.38 0.36
C GLU A 307 -28.88 -11.21 1.29
N ARG A 308 -29.77 -10.84 2.21
CA ARG A 308 -29.59 -9.67 3.09
C ARG A 308 -28.30 -9.70 3.93
N ASN A 309 -27.83 -10.90 4.29
CA ASN A 309 -26.62 -11.04 5.10
C ASN A 309 -25.34 -10.72 4.31
N TRP A 310 -25.37 -10.83 2.98
CA TRP A 310 -24.19 -10.66 2.13
C TRP A 310 -23.69 -9.22 2.07
N PRO A 311 -24.50 -8.19 1.71
CA PRO A 311 -24.02 -6.81 1.71
C PRO A 311 -23.36 -6.38 3.02
N ILE A 312 -23.88 -6.84 4.15
CA ILE A 312 -23.35 -6.53 5.49
C ILE A 312 -22.03 -7.26 5.74
N ALA A 313 -21.97 -8.56 5.42
CA ALA A 313 -20.73 -9.32 5.49
C ALA A 313 -19.64 -8.70 4.60
N ILE A 314 -19.99 -8.27 3.39
CA ILE A 314 -19.07 -7.59 2.47
C ILE A 314 -18.61 -6.24 3.03
N PHE A 315 -19.52 -5.42 3.57
CA PHE A 315 -19.16 -4.17 4.25
C PHE A 315 -18.15 -4.42 5.38
N ALA A 316 -18.42 -5.42 6.21
CA ALA A 316 -17.56 -5.80 7.33
C ALA A 316 -16.20 -6.35 6.86
N LEU A 317 -16.16 -7.16 5.81
CA LEU A 317 -14.90 -7.64 5.21
C LEU A 317 -14.08 -6.48 4.63
N CYS A 318 -14.73 -5.57 3.92
CA CYS A 318 -14.13 -4.38 3.33
C CYS A 318 -13.41 -3.52 4.38
N SER A 319 -13.98 -3.42 5.58
CA SER A 319 -13.33 -2.69 6.69
C SER A 319 -11.95 -3.23 7.08
N THR A 320 -11.63 -4.50 6.77
CA THR A 320 -10.32 -5.11 7.09
C THR A 320 -9.20 -4.73 6.12
N PHE A 321 -9.52 -4.09 4.98
CA PHE A 321 -8.54 -3.86 3.91
C PHE A 321 -7.53 -2.77 4.27
N ASP A 322 -8.00 -1.67 4.85
CA ASP A 322 -7.17 -0.49 5.16
C ASP A 322 -7.63 0.26 6.42
N GLY A 323 -8.64 -0.26 7.13
CA GLY A 323 -9.28 0.39 8.27
C GLY A 323 -9.39 -0.52 9.49
N SER A 324 -9.87 0.08 10.58
CA SER A 324 -10.39 -0.66 11.73
C SER A 324 -11.88 -0.40 11.80
N LEU A 325 -12.70 -1.45 11.76
CA LEU A 325 -14.14 -1.32 11.92
C LEU A 325 -14.45 -0.71 13.28
N ASN A 326 -15.01 0.50 13.30
CA ASN A 326 -15.46 1.09 14.56
C ASN A 326 -16.89 0.63 14.86
N ARG A 327 -17.25 0.55 16.14
CA ARG A 327 -18.62 0.15 16.56
C ARG A 327 -19.68 1.06 15.95
N GLU A 328 -19.40 2.35 15.83
CA GLU A 328 -20.28 3.35 15.25
C GLU A 328 -20.64 3.05 13.78
N GLU A 329 -19.70 2.50 13.00
CA GLU A 329 -19.90 2.19 11.59
C GLU A 329 -20.82 0.98 11.40
N LEU A 330 -20.71 -0.04 12.27
CA LEU A 330 -21.64 -1.17 12.27
C LEU A 330 -22.98 -0.86 12.91
N ASN A 331 -23.02 0.08 13.86
CA ASN A 331 -24.28 0.51 14.47
C ASN A 331 -25.23 1.11 13.42
N ALA A 332 -24.71 1.72 12.36
CA ALA A 332 -25.52 2.18 11.23
C ALA A 332 -26.34 1.05 10.57
N PHE A 333 -25.85 -0.19 10.63
CA PHE A 333 -26.54 -1.35 10.05
C PHE A 333 -27.49 -2.05 11.02
N GLN A 334 -27.44 -1.76 12.34
CA GLN A 334 -28.33 -2.38 13.34
C GLN A 334 -29.81 -2.15 13.03
N GLU A 335 -30.15 -1.01 12.44
CA GLU A 335 -31.54 -0.65 12.12
C GLU A 335 -32.12 -1.48 10.96
N ILE A 336 -31.26 -2.12 10.16
CA ILE A 336 -31.64 -2.83 8.93
C ILE A 336 -31.26 -4.31 8.95
N THR A 337 -30.64 -4.82 10.01
CA THR A 337 -30.24 -6.23 10.11
C THR A 337 -30.43 -6.84 11.49
N ASP A 338 -30.79 -8.13 11.48
CA ASP A 338 -30.85 -8.97 12.68
C ASP A 338 -29.46 -9.52 13.07
N LEU A 339 -28.43 -9.30 12.25
CA LEU A 339 -27.07 -9.79 12.54
C LEU A 339 -26.48 -9.05 13.74
N SER A 340 -26.05 -9.83 14.73
CA SER A 340 -25.37 -9.29 15.91
C SER A 340 -24.07 -8.58 15.52
N PRO A 341 -23.95 -7.26 15.76
CA PRO A 341 -22.74 -6.50 15.43
C PRO A 341 -21.51 -6.96 16.20
N SER A 342 -21.68 -7.46 17.44
CA SER A 342 -20.57 -7.93 18.27
C SER A 342 -19.92 -9.19 17.69
N TRP A 343 -20.73 -10.16 17.25
CA TRP A 343 -20.22 -11.38 16.62
C TRP A 343 -19.41 -11.07 15.36
N LEU A 344 -19.92 -10.19 14.50
CA LEU A 344 -19.26 -9.80 13.26
C LEU A 344 -17.96 -9.02 13.53
N LEU A 345 -17.96 -8.12 14.52
CA LEU A 345 -16.77 -7.38 14.96
C LEU A 345 -15.63 -8.31 15.38
N ASP A 346 -15.93 -9.35 16.16
CA ASP A 346 -14.90 -10.25 16.65
C ASP A 346 -14.28 -11.07 15.51
N ARG A 347 -15.09 -11.52 14.55
CA ARG A 347 -14.59 -12.20 13.33
C ARG A 347 -13.71 -11.27 12.48
N VAL A 348 -14.15 -10.03 12.27
CA VAL A 348 -13.42 -9.00 11.52
C VAL A 348 -12.08 -8.67 12.18
N ARG A 349 -12.04 -8.59 13.52
CA ARG A 349 -10.80 -8.38 14.28
C ARG A 349 -9.82 -9.52 14.08
N HIS A 350 -10.28 -10.77 14.19
CA HIS A 350 -9.43 -11.93 13.92
C HIS A 350 -8.92 -11.94 12.47
N LEU A 351 -9.78 -11.64 11.49
CA LEU A 351 -9.35 -11.50 10.10
C LEU A 351 -8.27 -10.43 9.93
N SER A 352 -8.47 -9.24 10.51
CA SER A 352 -7.48 -8.15 10.48
C SER A 352 -6.13 -8.58 11.10
N GLU A 353 -6.15 -9.34 12.19
CA GLU A 353 -4.94 -9.87 12.82
C GLU A 353 -4.20 -10.87 11.93
N THR A 354 -4.90 -11.81 11.28
CA THR A 354 -4.28 -12.79 10.36
C THR A 354 -3.67 -12.11 9.13
N ILE A 355 -4.35 -11.10 8.57
CA ILE A 355 -3.82 -10.25 7.48
C ILE A 355 -2.52 -9.57 7.95
N ARG A 356 -2.53 -8.99 9.15
CA ARG A 356 -1.36 -8.31 9.74
C ARG A 356 -0.19 -9.27 9.96
N LYS A 357 -0.47 -10.51 10.38
CA LYS A 357 0.56 -11.56 10.57
C LYS A 357 1.11 -12.09 9.24
N GLY A 358 0.32 -12.01 8.16
CA GLY A 358 0.68 -12.51 6.84
C GLY A 358 0.14 -13.91 6.54
N GLU A 359 -0.87 -14.37 7.30
CA GLU A 359 -1.41 -15.73 7.26
C GLU A 359 -2.50 -15.87 6.18
N LEU A 360 -2.11 -15.85 4.91
CA LEU A 360 -3.03 -15.86 3.76
C LEU A 360 -4.13 -16.94 3.83
N SER A 361 -3.75 -18.20 4.11
CA SER A 361 -4.70 -19.31 4.19
C SER A 361 -5.70 -19.15 5.34
N GLU A 362 -5.23 -18.63 6.48
CA GLU A 362 -6.11 -18.39 7.62
C GLU A 362 -7.02 -17.19 7.36
N SER A 363 -6.53 -16.14 6.70
CA SER A 363 -7.35 -15.01 6.28
C SER A 363 -8.47 -15.44 5.33
N LEU A 364 -8.20 -16.35 4.38
CA LEU A 364 -9.24 -16.91 3.51
C LEU A 364 -10.28 -17.71 4.31
N LEU A 365 -9.85 -18.54 5.27
CA LEU A 365 -10.75 -19.29 6.16
C LEU A 365 -11.66 -18.35 6.98
N TRP A 366 -11.10 -17.28 7.54
CA TRP A 366 -11.89 -16.30 8.31
C TRP A 366 -12.84 -15.50 7.44
N MET A 367 -12.44 -15.17 6.20
CA MET A 367 -13.33 -14.57 5.21
C MET A 367 -14.52 -15.50 4.93
N GLU A 368 -14.29 -16.79 4.71
CA GLU A 368 -15.38 -17.76 4.50
C GLU A 368 -16.33 -17.85 5.69
N LYS A 369 -15.81 -17.78 6.93
CA LYS A 369 -16.64 -17.77 8.15
C LYS A 369 -17.47 -16.50 8.33
N ILE A 370 -17.08 -15.39 7.69
CA ILE A 370 -17.82 -14.12 7.74
C ILE A 370 -18.88 -14.08 6.66
N LEU A 371 -18.58 -14.64 5.48
CA LEU A 371 -19.56 -14.76 4.41
C LEU A 371 -20.70 -15.70 4.84
N PRO A 372 -21.96 -15.38 4.48
CA PRO A 372 -23.08 -16.28 4.76
C PRO A 372 -22.86 -17.62 4.05
N GLU A 373 -23.10 -18.73 4.75
CA GLU A 373 -23.04 -20.07 4.15
C GLU A 373 -24.05 -20.16 3.01
N GLU A 374 -23.65 -20.77 1.89
CA GLU A 374 -24.60 -21.21 0.88
C GLU A 374 -25.47 -22.29 1.55
N SER A 375 -26.76 -22.02 1.74
CA SER A 375 -27.73 -23.08 2.03
C SER A 375 -27.60 -24.09 0.90
N ALA A 376 -26.95 -25.23 1.18
CA ALA A 376 -26.85 -26.35 0.28
C ALA A 376 -28.29 -26.70 -0.14
N ARG A 377 -28.63 -26.41 -1.40
CA ARG A 377 -29.88 -26.84 -2.00
C ARG A 377 -29.81 -28.31 -2.34
#